data_AF-A0A7S3SJN8-F1
#
_entry.id   AF-A0A7S3SJN8-F1
#
_cell.length_a   1.000
_cell.length_b   1.000
_cell.length_c   1.000
_cell.angle_alpha   90.00
_cell.angle_beta   90.00
_cell.angle_gamma   90.00
#
_symmetry.space_group_name_H-M   'P 1'
#
loop_
_entity.id
_entity.type
_entity.pdbx_description
1 polymer ?
#
loop_
_entity_poly.entity_id
_entity_poly.type
_entity_poly.pdbx_seq_one_letter_code
_entity_poly.pdbx_strand_id
1 'polypeptide(L)'
;SLGAVELGNQLQERASAAGHALVLPSTLIFDHPTARQLALFFESQIGDAEAAGRPGVDALSRTAPSRMIGLPREPARPAALAAAPIAACGLSAALPSGCASTGAFRLTLQCAVDLISEVPPERWALSPQPRPDDAVGLRVRHGGFVRDADCFDNA
;
A
#
# COMPACT_ATOMS: atom_id res chain seq x y z
N SER A 1 -30.66 0.05 5.12
CA SER A 1 -30.11 -0.29 3.79
C SER A 1 -29.86 -1.79 3.74
N LEU A 2 -30.38 -2.51 2.74
CA LEU A 2 -30.23 -3.96 2.62
C LEU A 2 -28.75 -4.38 2.48
N GLY A 3 -27.95 -3.61 1.72
CA GLY A 3 -26.52 -3.89 1.52
C GLY A 3 -25.66 -3.76 2.78
N ALA A 4 -26.05 -2.90 3.74
CA ALA A 4 -25.37 -2.81 5.02
C ALA A 4 -25.63 -4.07 5.87
N VAL A 5 -26.88 -4.51 5.93
CA VAL A 5 -27.23 -5.75 6.68
C VAL A 5 -26.52 -6.97 6.07
N GLU A 6 -26.51 -7.06 4.73
CA GLU A 6 -25.83 -8.14 4.01
C GLU A 6 -24.32 -8.17 4.27
N LEU A 7 -23.65 -7.01 4.21
CA LEU A 7 -22.23 -6.89 4.52
C LEU A 7 -21.92 -7.26 5.97
N GLY A 8 -22.77 -6.87 6.93
CA GLY A 8 -22.65 -7.23 8.34
C GLY A 8 -22.73 -8.74 8.55
N ASN A 9 -23.70 -9.40 7.90
CA ASN A 9 -23.87 -10.86 7.95
C ASN A 9 -22.64 -11.59 7.38
N GLN A 10 -22.12 -11.13 6.25
CA GLN A 10 -20.91 -11.72 5.63
C GLN A 10 -19.68 -11.56 6.51
N LEU A 11 -19.51 -10.42 7.17
CA LEU A 11 -18.39 -10.20 8.11
C LEU A 11 -18.49 -11.11 9.34
N GLN A 12 -19.70 -11.32 9.88
CA GLN A 12 -19.93 -12.23 11.00
C GLN A 12 -19.58 -13.68 10.63
N GLU A 13 -20.01 -14.13 9.44
CA GLU A 13 -19.69 -15.46 8.92
C GLU A 13 -18.18 -15.65 8.75
N ARG A 14 -17.50 -14.67 8.16
CA ARG A 14 -16.04 -14.71 7.94
C ARG A 14 -15.23 -14.69 9.23
N ALA A 15 -15.63 -13.88 10.22
CA ALA A 15 -14.98 -13.85 11.53
C ALA A 15 -15.11 -15.20 12.25
N SER A 16 -16.29 -15.81 12.18
CA SER A 16 -16.58 -17.13 12.76
C SER A 16 -15.76 -18.23 12.08
N ALA A 17 -15.67 -18.21 10.75
CA ALA A 17 -14.83 -19.14 9.97
C ALA A 17 -13.33 -18.98 10.27
N ALA A 18 -12.89 -17.77 10.60
CA ALA A 18 -11.52 -17.50 11.05
C ALA A 18 -11.25 -17.91 12.51
N GLY A 19 -12.20 -18.55 13.19
CA GLY A 19 -12.05 -19.01 14.57
C GLY A 19 -12.16 -17.90 15.62
N HIS A 20 -12.58 -16.70 15.22
CA HIS A 20 -12.76 -15.57 16.13
C HIS A 20 -14.23 -15.50 16.58
N ALA A 21 -14.49 -15.74 17.86
CA ALA A 21 -15.82 -15.60 18.47
C ALA A 21 -16.16 -14.12 18.74
N LEU A 22 -16.09 -13.29 17.70
CA LEU A 22 -16.45 -11.88 17.78
C LEU A 22 -17.96 -11.72 17.60
N VAL A 23 -18.63 -11.13 18.58
CA VAL A 23 -20.03 -10.70 18.44
C VAL A 23 -20.02 -9.31 17.83
N LEU A 24 -20.45 -9.19 16.56
CA LEU A 24 -20.46 -7.91 15.87
C LEU A 24 -21.74 -7.12 16.17
N PRO A 25 -21.64 -5.83 16.57
CA PRO A 25 -22.80 -4.96 16.71
C PRO A 25 -23.52 -4.77 15.37
N SER A 26 -24.85 -4.74 15.40
CA SER A 26 -25.67 -4.48 14.20
C SER A 26 -25.51 -3.06 13.65
N THR A 27 -24.92 -2.15 14.42
CA THR A 27 -24.62 -0.77 14.03
C THR A 27 -23.20 -0.58 13.47
N LEU A 28 -22.37 -1.63 13.44
CA LEU A 28 -20.94 -1.55 13.13
C LEU A 28 -20.61 -0.84 11.81
N ILE A 29 -21.45 -0.99 10.79
CA ILE A 29 -21.27 -0.33 9.48
C ILE A 29 -21.58 1.17 9.55
N PHE A 30 -22.44 1.58 10.48
CA PHE A 30 -22.76 2.99 10.72
C PHE A 30 -21.71 3.65 11.62
N ASP A 31 -21.18 2.90 12.59
CA ASP A 31 -20.15 3.37 13.51
C ASP A 31 -18.77 3.44 12.83
N HIS A 32 -18.52 2.55 11.87
CA HIS A 32 -17.27 2.43 11.11
C HIS A 32 -17.54 2.38 9.59
N PRO A 33 -17.90 3.52 8.98
CA PRO A 33 -18.37 3.58 7.58
C PRO A 33 -17.28 3.33 6.52
N THR A 34 -16.00 3.26 6.92
CA THR A 34 -14.88 3.02 5.99
C THR A 34 -14.17 1.70 6.30
N ALA A 35 -13.62 1.06 5.26
CA ALA A 35 -12.83 -0.16 5.39
C ALA A 35 -11.67 -0.02 6.41
N ARG A 36 -11.07 1.17 6.48
CA ARG A 36 -10.00 1.48 7.43
C ARG A 36 -10.49 1.49 8.88
N GLN A 37 -11.65 2.09 9.14
CA GLN A 37 -12.24 2.12 10.50
C GLN A 37 -12.67 0.72 10.94
N LEU A 38 -13.19 -0.10 10.02
CA LEU A 38 -13.51 -1.49 10.29
C LEU A 38 -12.27 -2.30 10.67
N ALA A 39 -11.17 -2.15 9.91
CA ALA A 39 -9.90 -2.83 10.20
C ALA A 39 -9.38 -2.47 11.61
N LEU A 40 -9.39 -1.19 11.99
CA LEU A 40 -8.97 -0.75 13.31
C LEU A 40 -9.86 -1.31 14.44
N PHE A 41 -11.18 -1.38 14.22
CA PHE A 41 -12.11 -1.99 15.17
C PHE A 41 -11.82 -3.49 15.38
N PHE A 42 -11.53 -4.22 14.30
CA PHE A 42 -11.16 -5.64 14.42
C PHE A 42 -9.81 -5.82 15.12
N GLU A 43 -8.82 -4.97 14.82
CA GLU A 43 -7.51 -5.00 15.48
C GLU A 43 -7.61 -4.79 17.00
N SER A 44 -8.46 -3.86 17.46
CA SER A 44 -8.66 -3.65 18.91
C SER A 44 -9.35 -4.83 19.57
N GLN A 45 -10.39 -5.40 18.92
CA GLN A 45 -11.15 -6.52 19.49
C GLN A 45 -10.35 -7.83 19.54
N ILE A 46 -9.48 -8.08 18.57
CA ILE A 46 -8.57 -9.25 18.55
C ILE A 46 -7.43 -9.05 19.56
N GLY A 47 -6.91 -7.83 19.67
CA GLY A 47 -5.88 -7.47 20.66
C GLY A 47 -6.34 -7.67 22.11
N ASP A 48 -7.58 -7.28 22.42
CA ASP A 48 -8.17 -7.47 23.75
C ASP A 48 -8.48 -8.95 24.06
N ALA A 49 -8.86 -9.74 23.05
CA ALA A 49 -9.06 -11.18 23.19
C ALA A 49 -7.74 -11.95 23.41
N GLU A 50 -6.66 -11.55 22.74
CA GLU A 50 -5.32 -12.12 22.94
C GLU A 50 -4.70 -11.69 24.29
N ALA A 51 -4.96 -10.46 24.74
CA ALA A 51 -4.47 -9.94 26.02
C ALA A 51 -5.16 -10.60 27.24
N ALA A 52 -6.43 -11.02 27.10
CA ALA A 52 -7.16 -11.74 28.15
C ALA A 52 -6.77 -13.23 28.28
N GLY A 53 -6.01 -13.79 27.32
CA GLY A 53 -5.75 -15.22 27.20
C GLY A 53 -4.32 -15.71 27.52
N ARG A 54 -3.39 -14.83 27.92
CA ARG A 54 -1.99 -15.23 28.15
C ARG A 54 -1.55 -15.03 29.60
N PRO A 55 -1.29 -16.11 30.38
CA PRO A 55 -0.20 -16.08 31.34
C PRO A 55 1.11 -15.98 30.54
N GLY A 56 1.95 -14.99 30.87
CA GLY A 56 3.19 -14.75 30.15
C GLY A 56 4.14 -15.94 30.22
N VAL A 57 4.72 -16.31 29.08
CA VAL A 57 6.17 -16.50 28.83
C VAL A 57 6.40 -16.92 27.37
N ASP A 58 7.51 -16.41 26.82
CA ASP A 58 8.32 -16.86 25.68
C ASP A 58 7.87 -18.05 24.81
N ALA A 59 7.83 -17.81 23.48
CA ALA A 59 8.34 -18.72 22.45
C ALA A 59 8.40 -17.96 21.10
N LEU A 60 9.57 -17.53 20.65
CA LEU A 60 10.53 -18.27 19.82
C LEU A 60 9.96 -18.80 18.49
N SER A 61 10.66 -18.35 17.44
CA SER A 61 10.86 -19.02 16.15
C SER A 61 9.76 -18.93 15.10
N ARG A 62 10.06 -18.18 14.04
CA ARG A 62 10.00 -18.69 12.65
C ARG A 62 11.00 -17.92 11.76
N THR A 63 12.18 -18.54 11.63
CA THR A 63 13.00 -18.69 10.40
C THR A 63 13.16 -17.51 9.43
N ALA A 64 14.33 -16.88 9.49
CA ALA A 64 14.90 -16.06 8.42
C ALA A 64 15.92 -16.90 7.61
N PRO A 65 15.99 -16.79 6.27
CA PRO A 65 17.11 -17.33 5.53
C PRO A 65 18.25 -16.30 5.37
N SER A 66 19.46 -16.86 5.46
CA SER A 66 20.71 -16.47 4.79
C SER A 66 21.49 -15.24 5.28
N ARG A 67 22.53 -15.60 6.05
CA ARG A 67 23.72 -14.81 6.43
C ARG A 67 24.39 -14.13 5.22
N MET A 68 24.83 -12.90 5.43
CA MET A 68 25.99 -12.31 4.74
C MET A 68 27.06 -11.96 5.80
N ILE A 69 28.31 -12.28 5.47
CA ILE A 69 29.47 -12.34 6.35
C ILE A 69 30.08 -10.94 6.56
N GLY A 70 30.47 -10.60 7.80
CA GLY A 70 31.72 -9.86 8.01
C GLY A 70 31.74 -8.47 8.66
N LEU A 71 30.95 -8.17 9.71
CA LEU A 71 31.24 -7.00 10.56
C LEU A 71 31.22 -7.33 12.08
N PRO A 72 32.12 -6.73 12.90
CA PRO A 72 32.17 -6.98 14.34
C PRO A 72 30.91 -6.45 15.03
N ARG A 73 30.27 -7.29 15.84
CA ARG A 73 29.09 -6.92 16.65
C ARG A 73 29.57 -6.43 18.02
N GLU A 74 29.40 -5.14 18.31
CA GLU A 74 29.59 -4.59 19.66
C GLU A 74 28.52 -5.10 20.64
N PRO A 75 28.83 -5.20 21.95
CA PRO A 75 27.89 -5.69 22.96
C PRO A 75 26.74 -4.70 23.19
N ALA A 76 25.52 -5.24 23.17
CA ALA A 76 24.29 -4.48 23.26
C ALA A 76 24.07 -3.86 24.66
N ARG A 77 23.90 -2.54 24.70
CA ARG A 77 23.37 -1.78 25.85
C ARG A 77 21.83 -1.93 25.88
N PRO A 78 21.15 -2.05 27.04
CA PRO A 78 19.70 -2.18 27.08
C PRO A 78 19.07 -0.83 26.73
N ALA A 79 18.68 -0.67 25.47
CA ALA A 79 18.03 0.53 24.96
C ALA A 79 16.51 0.32 24.91
N ALA A 80 15.77 1.21 25.55
CA ALA A 80 14.32 1.33 25.42
C ALA A 80 13.92 1.28 23.93
N LEU A 81 13.19 0.23 23.51
CA LEU A 81 12.68 -0.04 22.15
C LEU A 81 13.34 0.83 21.06
N ALA A 82 14.67 0.79 20.95
CA ALA A 82 15.38 1.68 20.06
C ALA A 82 15.02 1.24 18.65
N ALA A 83 14.38 2.13 17.89
CA ALA A 83 13.95 1.84 16.53
C ALA A 83 15.11 1.26 15.75
N ALA A 84 15.04 -0.04 15.45
CA ALA A 84 16.09 -0.72 14.72
C ALA A 84 16.24 -0.05 13.34
N PRO A 85 17.46 0.13 12.84
CA PRO A 85 17.67 0.78 11.54
C PRO A 85 16.98 -0.03 10.43
N ILE A 86 16.16 0.65 9.63
CA ILE A 86 15.52 0.07 8.45
C ILE A 86 16.45 0.25 7.26
N ALA A 87 16.85 -0.85 6.63
CA ALA A 87 17.66 -0.83 5.42
C ALA A 87 16.76 -0.95 4.17
N ALA A 88 16.91 -0.01 3.23
CA ALA A 88 16.34 -0.15 1.89
C ALA A 88 17.31 -0.96 1.02
N CYS A 89 16.95 -2.21 0.72
CA CYS A 89 17.82 -3.14 -0.01
C CYS A 89 17.65 -3.11 -1.54
N GLY A 90 16.65 -2.40 -2.05
CA GLY A 90 16.36 -2.32 -3.48
C GLY A 90 15.31 -1.28 -3.82
N LEU A 91 15.25 -0.91 -5.10
CA LEU A 91 14.26 0.01 -5.67
C LEU A 91 13.88 -0.47 -7.07
N SER A 92 12.58 -0.52 -7.34
CA SER A 92 12.02 -0.71 -8.67
C SER A 92 10.86 0.27 -8.84
N ALA A 93 10.82 0.96 -9.97
CA ALA A 93 9.77 1.91 -10.30
C ALA A 93 9.60 1.99 -11.81
N ALA A 94 8.35 2.07 -12.28
CA ALA A 94 8.03 2.46 -13.64
C ALA A 94 7.64 3.95 -13.63
N LEU A 95 8.45 4.77 -14.28
CA LEU A 95 8.26 6.22 -14.32
C LEU A 95 7.86 6.67 -15.73
N PRO A 96 7.37 7.91 -15.89
CA PRO A 96 7.00 8.44 -17.19
C PRO A 96 8.13 8.36 -18.22
N SER A 97 7.74 8.39 -19.50
CA SER A 97 8.67 8.25 -20.63
C SER A 97 9.47 6.93 -20.65
N GLY A 98 9.04 5.89 -19.93
CA GLY A 98 9.67 4.56 -19.95
C GLY A 98 10.91 4.44 -19.06
N CYS A 99 11.05 5.35 -18.09
CA CYS A 99 12.16 5.28 -17.14
C CYS A 99 11.90 4.17 -16.11
N ALA A 100 12.46 2.98 -16.38
CA ALA A 100 12.27 1.77 -15.56
C ALA A 100 13.54 1.30 -14.81
N SER A 101 14.62 2.09 -14.83
CA SER A 101 15.87 1.75 -14.13
C SER A 101 16.34 2.89 -13.24
N THR A 102 17.08 2.54 -12.18
CA THR A 102 17.71 3.52 -11.27
C THR A 102 18.71 4.43 -11.99
N GLY A 103 19.42 3.89 -12.98
CA GLY A 103 20.33 4.66 -13.83
C GLY A 103 19.60 5.71 -14.68
N ALA A 104 18.50 5.31 -15.34
CA ALA A 104 17.67 6.23 -16.11
C ALA A 104 17.05 7.30 -15.20
N PHE A 105 16.53 6.91 -14.04
CA PHE A 105 15.95 7.85 -13.07
C PHE A 105 16.95 8.91 -12.60
N ARG A 106 18.17 8.48 -12.26
CA ARG A 106 19.25 9.38 -11.86
C ARG A 106 19.59 10.38 -12.95
N LEU A 107 19.68 9.94 -14.20
CA LEU A 107 19.97 10.83 -15.33
C LEU A 107 18.85 11.84 -15.56
N THR A 108 17.58 11.41 -15.53
CA THR A 108 16.44 12.32 -15.62
C THR A 108 16.51 13.43 -14.58
N LEU A 109 16.77 13.07 -13.31
CA LEU A 109 16.87 14.05 -12.22
C LEU A 109 18.06 14.99 -12.38
N GLN A 110 19.23 14.44 -12.72
CA GLN A 110 20.46 15.23 -12.87
C GLN A 110 20.39 16.21 -14.04
N CYS A 111 19.72 15.81 -15.12
CA CYS A 111 19.57 16.63 -16.31
C CYS A 111 18.27 17.44 -16.34
N ALA A 112 17.45 17.36 -15.28
CA ALA A 112 16.13 17.98 -15.21
C ALA A 112 15.28 17.75 -16.47
N VAL A 113 15.28 16.51 -16.97
CA VAL A 113 14.58 16.15 -18.22
C VAL A 113 13.08 16.30 -18.00
N ASP A 114 12.41 17.02 -18.91
CA ASP A 114 10.95 17.11 -18.93
C ASP A 114 10.36 15.75 -19.34
N LEU A 115 9.57 15.16 -18.45
CA LEU A 115 8.89 13.88 -18.68
C LEU A 115 7.42 14.05 -19.05
N ILE A 116 6.97 15.29 -19.21
CA ILE A 116 5.60 15.61 -19.59
C ILE A 116 5.43 15.41 -21.10
N SER A 117 4.36 14.74 -21.46
CA SER A 117 3.99 14.45 -22.84
C SER A 117 2.49 14.69 -23.03
N GLU A 118 2.05 14.79 -24.27
CA GLU A 118 0.62 14.71 -24.58
C GLU A 118 0.05 13.36 -24.15
N VAL A 119 -1.24 13.31 -23.80
CA VAL A 119 -1.93 12.04 -23.48
C VAL A 119 -1.71 11.03 -24.62
N PRO A 120 -1.19 9.82 -24.32
CA PRO A 120 -1.05 8.77 -25.32
C PRO A 120 -2.41 8.39 -25.93
N PRO A 121 -2.51 8.17 -27.25
CA PRO A 121 -3.77 7.88 -27.92
C PRO A 121 -4.43 6.58 -27.43
N GLU A 122 -3.66 5.67 -26.83
CA GLU A 122 -4.15 4.43 -26.23
C GLU A 122 -4.91 4.67 -24.90
N ARG A 123 -4.82 5.86 -24.30
CA ARG A 123 -5.49 6.19 -23.03
C ARG A 123 -6.90 6.72 -23.26
N TRP A 124 -7.02 7.87 -23.90
CA TRP A 124 -8.29 8.47 -24.29
C TRP A 124 -8.07 9.43 -25.46
N ALA A 125 -9.10 9.58 -26.29
CA ALA A 125 -9.07 10.52 -27.40
C ALA A 125 -9.08 11.96 -26.88
N LEU A 126 -8.14 12.76 -27.38
CA LEU A 126 -8.12 14.19 -27.12
C LEU A 126 -9.05 14.92 -28.09
N SER A 127 -9.73 15.94 -27.57
CA SER A 127 -10.44 16.89 -28.41
C SER A 127 -9.46 17.67 -29.30
N PRO A 128 -9.93 18.26 -30.42
CA PRO A 128 -9.11 19.11 -31.27
C PRO A 128 -8.38 20.19 -30.47
N GLN A 129 -7.24 20.66 -30.99
CA GLN A 129 -6.41 21.69 -30.37
C GLN A 129 -7.29 22.82 -29.77
N PRO A 130 -7.30 22.98 -28.44
CA PRO A 130 -8.03 24.06 -27.79
C PRO A 130 -7.50 25.41 -28.27
N ARG A 131 -8.38 26.41 -28.31
CA ARG A 131 -7.94 27.78 -28.54
C ARG A 131 -7.07 28.26 -27.36
N PRO A 132 -6.18 29.23 -27.56
CA PRO A 132 -5.29 29.72 -26.49
C PRO A 132 -6.04 30.28 -25.26
N ASP A 133 -7.29 30.71 -25.45
CA ASP A 133 -8.19 31.23 -24.40
C ASP A 133 -8.99 30.13 -23.68
N ASP A 134 -8.96 28.89 -24.16
CA ASP A 134 -9.62 27.75 -23.51
C ASP A 134 -8.73 27.14 -22.42
N ALA A 135 -8.71 27.81 -21.27
CA ALA A 135 -7.94 27.38 -20.10
C ALA A 135 -8.34 25.99 -19.58
N VAL A 136 -9.56 25.52 -19.84
CA VAL A 136 -10.01 24.17 -19.41
C VAL A 136 -9.47 23.11 -20.38
N GLY A 137 -9.60 23.33 -21.69
CA GLY A 137 -9.06 22.44 -22.72
C GLY A 137 -7.54 22.26 -22.62
N LEU A 138 -6.82 23.30 -22.21
CA LEU A 138 -5.36 23.24 -22.03
C LEU A 138 -4.92 22.43 -20.80
N ARG A 139 -5.75 22.26 -19.77
CA ARG A 139 -5.37 21.61 -18.49
C ARG A 139 -5.30 20.09 -18.55
N VAL A 140 -5.99 19.45 -19.49
CA VAL A 140 -6.21 17.99 -19.47
C VAL A 140 -5.37 17.24 -20.50
N ARG A 141 -4.53 17.95 -21.25
CA ARG A 141 -3.86 17.44 -22.45
C ARG A 141 -2.45 16.90 -22.21
N HIS A 142 -1.76 17.39 -21.20
CA HIS A 142 -0.37 17.04 -20.94
C HIS A 142 -0.19 16.44 -19.54
N GLY A 143 0.64 15.40 -19.44
CA GLY A 143 0.94 14.71 -18.20
C GLY A 143 2.13 13.75 -18.33
N GLY A 144 2.55 13.19 -17.20
CA GLY A 144 3.55 12.13 -17.15
C GLY A 144 2.89 10.76 -17.22
N PHE A 145 3.09 10.03 -18.31
CA PHE A 145 2.44 8.73 -18.54
C PHE A 145 3.45 7.59 -18.50
N VAL A 146 3.12 6.56 -17.71
CA VAL A 146 3.85 5.27 -17.68
C VAL A 146 3.46 4.47 -18.93
N ARG A 147 4.46 3.85 -19.58
CA ARG A 147 4.23 2.97 -20.75
C ARG A 147 3.66 1.63 -20.30
N ASP A 148 2.91 0.98 -21.18
CA ASP A 148 2.46 -0.40 -20.98
C ASP A 148 1.70 -0.62 -19.65
N ALA A 149 0.93 0.39 -19.22
CA ALA A 149 0.23 0.37 -17.93
C ALA A 149 -0.90 -0.67 -17.87
N ASP A 150 -1.29 -1.20 -19.02
CA ASP A 150 -2.22 -2.30 -19.24
C ASP A 150 -1.55 -3.69 -19.23
N CYS A 151 -0.22 -3.76 -19.28
CA CYS A 151 0.52 -5.02 -19.29
C CYS A 151 0.66 -5.58 -17.87
N PHE A 152 0.17 -6.81 -17.69
CA PHE A 152 0.31 -7.57 -16.44
C PHE A 152 0.52 -9.05 -16.73
N ASP A 153 1.47 -9.68 -16.03
CA ASP A 153 1.69 -11.12 -16.10
C ASP A 153 0.65 -11.85 -15.24
N ASN A 154 -0.33 -12.46 -15.90
CA ASN A 154 -1.46 -13.17 -15.29
C ASN A 154 -1.29 -14.71 -15.33
N ALA A 155 -0.06 -15.21 -15.43
CA ALA A 155 0.21 -16.64 -15.49
C ALA A 155 -0.04 -17.38 -14.16
#